data_AF-A0AAU9WJV3-F1
#
_entry.id   AF-A0AAU9WJV3-F1
#
_cell.length_a   1.000
_cell.length_b   1.000
_cell.length_c   1.000
_cell.angle_alpha   90.00
_cell.angle_beta   90.00
_cell.angle_gamma   90.00
#
_symmetry.space_group_name_H-M   'P 1'
#
loop_
_entity.id
_entity.type
_entity.pdbx_description
1 polymer ?
#
loop_
_entity_poly.entity_id
_entity_poly.type
_entity_poly.pdbx_seq_one_letter_code
_entity_poly.pdbx_strand_id
1 'polypeptide(L)'
;MADEANETSESESVVDPAIVTLIGKVNSLHEECIKIRQSTSEAGELDLLEKAEAKCKMCLQLLETGQAAAGKKAVLFKVLQHYSQALLDETYVLECRLVNADFPEDRCKGDIRHLIGQLDQPEELVKEMLGSEYKSGQILGSDILECLFWRRGALFYMYCHTLFNDPQRRQLDTTHIRQCAESGVKYLEAMLCVRSPLMMDAMTDVSAKNEDMMQLLKEGIFSDTHLLALMYSGELCYWHWKIVKETTTDQSVKESSDADENCSGNFNSVSNGRRLLQKFMNIVQDCFKGRGWDCSRAEQILAEFPEC
;
A
#
# COMPACT_ATOMS: atom_id res chain seq x y z
N MET A 1 49.47 -12.85 51.40
CA MET A 1 48.20 -13.60 51.22
C MET A 1 47.06 -12.64 51.46
N ALA A 2 46.51 -12.11 50.37
CA ALA A 2 45.11 -11.71 50.21
C ALA A 2 45.01 -11.20 48.77
N ASP A 3 44.40 -12.04 47.93
CA ASP A 3 44.12 -11.79 46.51
C ASP A 3 43.20 -10.58 46.34
N GLU A 4 43.63 -9.63 45.50
CA GLU A 4 42.70 -8.71 44.83
C GLU A 4 42.23 -9.41 43.55
N ALA A 5 41.02 -9.98 43.62
CA ALA A 5 40.32 -10.50 42.46
C ALA A 5 39.90 -9.33 41.56
N ASN A 6 40.54 -9.25 40.40
CA ASN A 6 40.19 -8.38 39.29
C ASN A 6 38.91 -8.92 38.62
N GLU A 7 37.74 -8.45 39.07
CA GLU A 7 36.49 -8.63 38.32
C GLU A 7 36.39 -7.53 37.25
N THR A 8 37.05 -7.75 36.13
CA THR A 8 36.66 -7.10 34.86
C THR A 8 35.34 -7.72 34.41
N SER A 9 34.23 -7.06 34.76
CA SER A 9 32.94 -7.32 34.13
C SER A 9 32.98 -6.80 32.70
N GLU A 10 33.33 -7.70 31.77
CA GLU A 10 32.98 -7.52 30.37
C GLU A 10 31.45 -7.48 30.29
N SER A 11 30.90 -6.28 30.17
CA SER A 11 29.50 -6.10 29.82
C SER A 11 29.35 -6.58 28.38
N GLU A 12 28.95 -7.84 28.19
CA GLU A 12 28.47 -8.32 26.89
C GLU A 12 27.39 -7.33 26.43
N SER A 13 27.66 -6.62 25.34
CA SER A 13 26.71 -5.70 24.73
C SER A 13 25.56 -6.52 24.16
N VAL A 14 24.53 -6.76 24.96
CA VAL A 14 23.31 -7.43 24.51
C VAL A 14 22.74 -6.60 23.37
N VAL A 15 22.86 -7.11 22.15
CA VAL A 15 22.28 -6.47 20.96
C VAL A 15 20.77 -6.46 21.14
N ASP A 16 20.16 -5.29 20.95
CA ASP A 16 18.72 -5.12 21.06
C ASP A 16 17.98 -6.15 20.19
N PRO A 17 17.08 -6.99 20.75
CA PRO A 17 16.35 -8.01 20.00
C PRO A 17 15.63 -7.46 18.76
N ALA A 18 15.15 -6.21 18.81
CA ALA A 18 14.47 -5.58 17.68
C ALA A 18 15.45 -5.27 16.53
N ILE A 19 16.71 -4.94 16.84
CA ILE A 19 17.77 -4.76 15.85
C ILE A 19 18.13 -6.10 15.20
N VAL A 20 18.19 -7.19 15.98
CA VAL A 20 18.43 -8.54 15.44
C VAL A 20 17.33 -8.94 14.46
N THR A 21 16.06 -8.68 14.80
CA THR A 21 14.92 -8.91 13.89
C THR A 21 15.07 -8.10 12.60
N LEU A 22 15.41 -6.81 12.69
CA LEU A 22 15.62 -5.96 11.52
C LEU A 22 16.75 -6.48 10.62
N ILE A 23 17.89 -6.89 11.19
CA ILE A 23 18.99 -7.51 10.44
C ILE A 23 18.51 -8.77 9.71
N GLY A 24 17.75 -9.63 10.39
CA GLY A 24 17.17 -10.83 9.79
C GLY A 24 16.26 -10.51 8.60
N LYS A 25 15.39 -9.50 8.73
CA LYS A 25 14.52 -9.03 7.64
C LYS A 25 15.29 -8.48 6.44
N VAL A 26 16.31 -7.66 6.69
CA VAL A 26 17.17 -7.10 5.62
C VAL A 26 17.92 -8.21 4.87
N ASN A 27 18.46 -9.21 5.60
CA ASN A 27 19.14 -10.35 4.99
C ASN A 27 18.18 -11.20 4.15
N SER A 28 17.00 -11.53 4.69
CA SER A 28 15.98 -12.29 3.95
C SER A 28 15.60 -11.61 2.64
N LEU A 29 15.33 -10.29 2.68
CA LEU A 29 15.02 -9.52 1.48
C LEU A 29 16.19 -9.50 0.49
N HIS A 30 17.42 -9.39 0.99
CA HIS A 30 18.61 -9.44 0.13
C HIS A 30 18.75 -10.77 -0.61
N GLU A 31 18.56 -11.88 0.11
CA GLU A 31 18.60 -13.24 -0.46
C GLU A 31 17.48 -13.47 -1.48
N GLU A 32 16.28 -12.99 -1.20
CA GLU A 32 15.14 -13.03 -2.12
C GLU A 32 15.43 -12.25 -3.41
N CYS A 33 15.97 -11.03 -3.30
CA CYS A 33 16.37 -10.23 -4.48
C CYS A 33 17.36 -10.99 -5.36
N ILE A 34 18.40 -11.59 -4.76
CA ILE A 34 19.40 -12.39 -5.50
C ILE A 34 18.73 -13.56 -6.21
N LYS A 35 17.86 -14.29 -5.52
CA LYS A 35 17.15 -15.44 -6.08
C LYS A 35 16.27 -15.05 -7.27
N ILE A 36 15.52 -13.95 -7.14
CA ILE A 36 14.67 -13.45 -8.23
C ILE A 36 15.53 -12.99 -9.41
N ARG A 37 16.64 -12.28 -9.14
CA ARG A 37 17.55 -11.78 -10.17
C ARG A 37 18.18 -12.91 -10.97
N GLN A 38 18.54 -14.02 -10.32
CA GLN A 38 19.04 -15.22 -10.99
C GLN A 38 17.99 -15.93 -11.87
N SER A 39 16.70 -15.67 -11.62
CA SER A 39 15.59 -16.28 -12.37
C SER A 39 15.11 -15.46 -13.57
N THR A 40 15.61 -14.23 -13.76
CA THR A 40 15.15 -13.32 -14.81
C THR A 40 16.23 -12.92 -15.79
N SER A 41 15.81 -12.51 -16.98
CA SER A 41 16.65 -11.87 -18.00
C SER A 41 16.08 -10.53 -18.44
N GLU A 42 15.00 -10.05 -17.80
CA GLU A 42 14.39 -8.77 -18.13
C GLU A 42 15.19 -7.62 -17.53
N ALA A 43 15.75 -6.76 -18.39
CA ALA A 43 16.61 -5.66 -17.96
C ALA A 43 15.94 -4.73 -16.92
N GLY A 44 14.64 -4.45 -17.09
CA GLY A 44 13.90 -3.61 -16.14
C GLY A 44 13.76 -4.23 -14.75
N GLU A 45 13.56 -5.55 -14.67
CA GLU A 45 13.55 -6.26 -13.38
C GLU A 45 14.96 -6.31 -12.77
N LEU A 46 15.99 -6.56 -13.58
CA LEU A 46 17.38 -6.59 -13.12
C LEU A 46 17.79 -5.26 -12.48
N ASP A 47 17.48 -4.12 -13.12
CA ASP A 47 17.81 -2.79 -12.60
C ASP A 47 17.16 -2.51 -11.24
N LEU A 48 15.89 -2.92 -11.06
CA LEU A 48 15.17 -2.77 -9.79
C LEU A 48 15.77 -3.65 -8.69
N LEU A 49 16.07 -4.92 -9.01
CA LEU A 49 16.61 -5.88 -8.05
C LEU A 49 18.04 -5.49 -7.63
N GLU A 50 18.88 -5.02 -8.56
CA GLU A 50 20.22 -4.52 -8.22
C GLU A 50 20.17 -3.31 -7.29
N LYS A 51 19.22 -2.39 -7.52
CA LYS A 51 18.97 -1.24 -6.65
C LYS A 51 18.47 -1.66 -5.27
N ALA A 52 17.58 -2.66 -5.19
CA ALA A 52 17.10 -3.23 -3.93
C ALA A 52 18.26 -3.89 -3.16
N GLU A 53 19.07 -4.70 -3.82
CA GLU A 53 20.25 -5.34 -3.23
C GLU A 53 21.25 -4.32 -2.69
N ALA A 54 21.52 -3.24 -3.43
CA ALA A 54 22.42 -2.18 -2.99
C ALA A 54 21.91 -1.52 -1.70
N LYS A 55 20.61 -1.24 -1.60
CA LYS A 55 19.99 -0.70 -0.38
C LYS A 55 20.07 -1.67 0.79
N CYS A 56 19.84 -2.96 0.58
CA CYS A 56 20.02 -3.97 1.64
C CYS A 56 21.46 -3.98 2.18
N LYS A 57 22.46 -3.93 1.31
CA LYS A 57 23.87 -3.82 1.72
C LYS A 57 24.15 -2.55 2.52
N MET A 58 23.58 -1.42 2.10
CA MET A 58 23.69 -0.16 2.84
C MET A 58 23.04 -0.27 4.23
N CYS A 59 21.87 -0.91 4.36
CA CYS A 59 21.23 -1.16 5.64
C CYS A 59 22.14 -1.94 6.59
N LEU A 60 22.73 -3.05 6.13
CA LEU A 60 23.62 -3.88 6.94
C LEU A 60 24.86 -3.10 7.39
N GLN A 61 25.51 -2.37 6.47
CA GLN A 61 26.67 -1.54 6.80
C GLN A 61 26.33 -0.45 7.83
N LEU A 62 25.16 0.19 7.71
CA LEU A 62 24.69 1.20 8.67
C LEU A 62 24.42 0.60 10.04
N LEU A 63 23.87 -0.62 10.10
CA LEU A 63 23.60 -1.33 11.35
C LEU A 63 24.89 -1.79 12.04
N GLU A 64 25.89 -2.23 11.28
CA GLU A 64 27.22 -2.61 11.80
C GLU A 64 27.98 -1.39 12.35
N THR A 65 28.06 -0.31 11.58
CA THR A 65 28.80 0.90 11.96
C THR A 65 28.07 1.75 13.01
N GLY A 66 26.73 1.70 13.04
CA GLY A 66 25.88 2.49 13.92
C GLY A 66 25.84 2.01 15.39
N GLN A 67 26.32 0.79 15.68
CA GLN A 67 26.39 0.26 17.05
C GLN A 67 27.30 1.09 17.98
N ALA A 68 28.28 1.82 17.42
CA ALA A 68 29.29 2.57 18.16
C ALA A 68 28.98 4.07 18.42
N ALA A 69 27.88 4.63 17.88
CA ALA A 69 27.68 6.08 17.82
C ALA A 69 26.44 6.62 18.57
N ALA A 70 26.52 7.88 19.01
CA ALA A 70 25.47 8.64 19.70
C ALA A 70 24.20 8.97 18.84
N GLY A 71 24.09 8.39 17.64
CA GLY A 71 23.05 8.67 16.64
C GLY A 71 22.11 7.49 16.33
N LYS A 72 21.97 6.53 17.25
CA LYS A 72 21.24 5.25 17.02
C LYS A 72 19.86 5.44 16.36
N LYS A 73 19.04 6.41 16.81
CA LYS A 73 17.70 6.67 16.22
C LYS A 73 17.78 7.15 14.76
N ALA A 74 18.68 8.08 14.44
CA ALA A 74 18.81 8.60 13.07
C ALA A 74 19.32 7.52 12.09
N VAL A 75 20.19 6.63 12.57
CA VAL A 75 20.63 5.45 11.80
C VAL A 75 19.43 4.53 11.55
N LEU A 76 18.65 4.20 12.59
CA LEU A 76 17.47 3.35 12.44
C LEU A 76 16.45 3.91 11.44
N PHE A 77 16.20 5.22 11.44
CA PHE A 77 15.25 5.83 10.49
C PHE A 77 15.73 5.64 9.06
N LYS A 78 17.02 5.88 8.79
CA LYS A 78 17.61 5.65 7.46
C LYS A 78 17.57 4.18 7.05
N VAL A 79 17.85 3.27 7.98
CA VAL A 79 17.78 1.83 7.70
C VAL A 79 16.34 1.41 7.37
N LEU A 80 15.34 1.86 8.14
CA LEU A 80 13.93 1.56 7.87
C LEU A 80 13.48 2.14 6.52
N GLN A 81 13.92 3.36 6.18
CA GLN A 81 13.65 3.96 4.87
C GLN A 81 14.29 3.14 3.73
N HIS A 82 15.56 2.79 3.84
CA HIS A 82 16.26 2.00 2.80
C HIS A 82 15.69 0.60 2.66
N TYR A 83 15.37 -0.06 3.77
CA TYR A 83 14.66 -1.34 3.78
C TYR A 83 13.33 -1.25 3.03
N SER A 84 12.50 -0.26 3.38
CA SER A 84 11.19 -0.07 2.74
C SER A 84 11.33 0.18 1.23
N GLN A 85 12.32 0.98 0.84
CA GLN A 85 12.57 1.26 -0.57
C GLN A 85 13.14 0.06 -1.34
N ALA A 86 13.85 -0.86 -0.68
CA ALA A 86 14.32 -2.10 -1.30
C ALA A 86 13.14 -3.07 -1.48
N LEU A 87 12.30 -3.18 -0.45
CA LEU A 87 11.10 -4.00 -0.46
C LEU A 87 10.12 -3.55 -1.54
N LEU A 88 9.92 -2.23 -1.71
CA LEU A 88 9.09 -1.67 -2.77
C LEU A 88 9.63 -1.99 -4.19
N ASP A 89 10.96 -1.96 -4.40
CA ASP A 89 11.54 -2.29 -5.71
C ASP A 89 11.39 -3.80 -6.02
N GLU A 90 11.57 -4.67 -5.02
CA GLU A 90 11.44 -6.13 -5.15
C GLU A 90 9.97 -6.57 -5.34
N THR A 91 9.08 -6.14 -4.46
CA THR A 91 7.65 -6.48 -4.53
C THR A 91 7.02 -5.95 -5.83
N TYR A 92 7.46 -4.80 -6.35
CA TYR A 92 7.00 -4.29 -7.64
C TYR A 92 7.22 -5.32 -8.78
N VAL A 93 8.37 -5.98 -8.80
CA VAL A 93 8.69 -7.03 -9.78
C VAL A 93 7.70 -8.19 -9.66
N LEU A 94 7.47 -8.67 -8.45
CA LEU A 94 6.55 -9.78 -8.20
C LEU A 94 5.09 -9.42 -8.53
N GLU A 95 4.66 -8.22 -8.17
CA GLU A 95 3.33 -7.69 -8.50
C GLU A 95 3.13 -7.62 -10.02
N CYS A 96 4.12 -7.10 -10.77
CA CYS A 96 4.08 -7.05 -12.22
C CYS A 96 3.97 -8.44 -12.85
N ARG A 97 4.76 -9.42 -12.36
CA ARG A 97 4.66 -10.81 -12.83
C ARG A 97 3.29 -11.42 -12.58
N LEU A 98 2.68 -11.12 -11.43
CA LEU A 98 1.35 -11.63 -11.09
C LEU A 98 0.26 -11.03 -11.98
N VAL A 99 0.35 -9.71 -12.25
CA VAL A 99 -0.54 -9.01 -13.18
C VAL A 99 -0.37 -9.53 -14.61
N ASN A 100 0.88 -9.66 -15.09
CA ASN A 100 1.17 -10.14 -16.45
C ASN A 100 0.74 -11.59 -16.68
N ALA A 101 0.59 -12.37 -15.61
CA ALA A 101 0.07 -13.73 -15.64
C ALA A 101 -1.44 -13.81 -15.39
N ASP A 102 -2.16 -12.69 -15.38
CA ASP A 102 -3.61 -12.61 -15.14
C ASP A 102 -4.06 -13.28 -13.83
N PHE A 103 -3.23 -13.17 -12.78
CA PHE A 103 -3.47 -13.71 -11.43
C PHE A 103 -3.82 -15.21 -11.42
N PRO A 104 -2.88 -16.13 -11.71
CA PRO A 104 -3.17 -17.55 -11.90
C PRO A 104 -3.92 -18.21 -10.73
N GLU A 105 -5.02 -18.92 -11.04
CA GLU A 105 -6.00 -19.40 -10.05
C GLU A 105 -5.43 -20.30 -8.96
N ASP A 106 -4.41 -21.09 -9.29
CA ASP A 106 -3.80 -22.09 -8.42
C ASP A 106 -2.98 -21.48 -7.28
N ARG A 107 -2.45 -20.26 -7.48
CA ARG A 107 -1.51 -19.63 -6.53
C ARG A 107 -1.82 -18.18 -6.16
N CYS A 108 -2.63 -17.45 -6.93
CA CYS A 108 -2.76 -16.00 -6.80
C CYS A 108 -3.17 -15.53 -5.40
N LYS A 109 -4.02 -16.27 -4.69
CA LYS A 109 -4.41 -15.93 -3.30
C LYS A 109 -3.25 -16.01 -2.33
N GLY A 110 -2.38 -17.01 -2.50
CA GLY A 110 -1.16 -17.16 -1.72
C GLY A 110 -0.18 -16.04 -2.03
N ASP A 111 0.02 -15.77 -3.31
CA ASP A 111 0.93 -14.72 -3.80
C ASP A 111 0.49 -13.32 -3.32
N ILE A 112 -0.81 -12.98 -3.44
CA ILE A 112 -1.36 -11.71 -2.95
C ILE A 112 -1.17 -11.60 -1.43
N ARG A 113 -1.49 -12.65 -0.67
CA ARG A 113 -1.33 -12.63 0.79
C ARG A 113 0.13 -12.40 1.18
N HIS A 114 1.05 -13.06 0.48
CA HIS A 114 2.48 -12.90 0.72
C HIS A 114 2.94 -11.47 0.43
N LEU A 115 2.57 -10.91 -0.72
CA LEU A 115 2.93 -9.55 -1.12
C LEU A 115 2.36 -8.48 -0.17
N ILE A 116 1.09 -8.60 0.21
CA ILE A 116 0.48 -7.69 1.19
C ILE A 116 1.22 -7.80 2.54
N GLY A 117 1.50 -9.03 2.98
CA GLY A 117 2.27 -9.26 4.20
C GLY A 117 3.69 -8.69 4.16
N GLN A 118 4.37 -8.69 3.01
CA GLN A 118 5.66 -8.01 2.83
C GLN A 118 5.49 -6.49 2.88
N LEU A 119 4.51 -5.96 2.13
CA LEU A 119 4.24 -4.52 2.08
C LEU A 119 3.85 -3.97 3.45
N ASP A 120 3.21 -4.73 4.35
CA ASP A 120 2.88 -4.34 5.73
C ASP A 120 4.12 -4.17 6.64
N GLN A 121 5.21 -4.90 6.38
CA GLN A 121 6.36 -4.99 7.29
C GLN A 121 7.04 -3.66 7.64
N PRO A 122 7.25 -2.71 6.71
CA PRO A 122 7.80 -1.40 7.05
C PRO A 122 7.09 -0.70 8.22
N GLU A 123 5.77 -0.73 8.25
CA GLU A 123 4.98 -0.08 9.30
C GLU A 123 5.01 -0.90 10.60
N GLU A 124 4.99 -2.23 10.48
CA GLU A 124 5.14 -3.15 11.62
C GLU A 124 6.50 -2.95 12.31
N LEU A 125 7.59 -2.89 11.54
CA LEU A 125 8.94 -2.67 12.05
C LEU A 125 9.07 -1.30 12.73
N VAL A 126 8.47 -0.24 12.18
CA VAL A 126 8.44 1.07 12.86
C VAL A 126 7.77 0.93 14.23
N LYS A 127 6.62 0.27 14.30
CA LYS A 127 5.87 0.07 15.54
C LYS A 127 6.63 -0.79 16.55
N GLU A 128 7.27 -1.86 16.10
CA GLU A 128 8.05 -2.78 16.95
C GLU A 128 9.30 -2.10 17.51
N MET A 129 10.02 -1.33 16.69
CA MET A 129 11.29 -0.74 17.08
C MET A 129 11.17 0.57 17.85
N LEU A 130 10.13 1.35 17.57
CA LEU A 130 10.00 2.73 18.06
C LEU A 130 8.73 2.95 18.89
N GLY A 131 7.92 1.90 19.07
CA GLY A 131 6.68 1.94 19.84
C GLY A 131 5.66 2.94 19.27
N SER A 132 4.78 3.44 20.14
CA SER A 132 3.80 4.46 19.77
C SER A 132 4.36 5.90 19.80
N GLU A 133 5.67 6.07 20.02
CA GLU A 133 6.31 7.40 20.07
C GLU A 133 6.27 8.08 18.69
N TYR A 134 6.40 7.29 17.61
CA TYR A 134 6.45 7.80 16.24
C TYR A 134 5.36 7.17 15.38
N LYS A 135 4.76 8.00 14.52
CA LYS A 135 3.93 7.53 13.42
C LYS A 135 4.83 7.09 12.26
N SER A 136 4.40 6.08 11.49
CA SER A 136 5.11 5.57 10.31
C SER A 136 5.56 6.69 9.36
N GLY A 137 4.69 7.68 9.11
CA GLY A 137 5.00 8.81 8.23
C GLY A 137 6.14 9.72 8.72
N GLN A 138 6.40 9.79 10.03
CA GLN A 138 7.53 10.56 10.58
C GLN A 138 8.86 9.88 10.34
N ILE A 139 8.86 8.55 10.19
CA ILE A 139 10.05 7.73 10.03
C ILE A 139 10.33 7.44 8.56
N LEU A 140 9.32 6.92 7.86
CA LEU A 140 9.42 6.54 6.45
C LEU A 140 9.35 7.76 5.52
N GLY A 141 8.74 8.85 5.97
CA GLY A 141 8.41 9.98 5.10
C GLY A 141 7.15 9.72 4.27
N SER A 142 6.54 10.80 3.76
CA SER A 142 5.28 10.73 3.03
C SER A 142 5.37 9.89 1.76
N ASP A 143 6.46 10.00 1.00
CA ASP A 143 6.56 9.38 -0.32
C ASP A 143 6.60 7.85 -0.22
N ILE A 144 7.36 7.32 0.75
CA ILE A 144 7.41 5.87 1.00
C ILE A 144 6.05 5.38 1.50
N LEU A 145 5.47 6.09 2.47
CA LEU A 145 4.21 5.68 3.08
C LEU A 145 3.05 5.70 2.07
N GLU A 146 2.96 6.73 1.24
CA GLU A 146 1.99 6.76 0.13
C GLU A 146 2.22 5.60 -0.84
N CYS A 147 3.49 5.32 -1.19
CA CYS A 147 3.80 4.25 -2.11
C CYS A 147 3.37 2.88 -1.56
N LEU A 148 3.58 2.62 -0.27
CA LEU A 148 3.13 1.38 0.39
C LEU A 148 1.61 1.24 0.33
N PHE A 149 0.86 2.28 0.71
CA PHE A 149 -0.60 2.24 0.65
C PHE A 149 -1.12 2.13 -0.79
N TRP A 150 -0.53 2.88 -1.72
CA TRP A 150 -0.84 2.79 -3.14
C TRP A 150 -0.62 1.38 -3.66
N ARG A 151 0.53 0.77 -3.38
CA ARG A 151 0.90 -0.57 -3.91
C ARG A 151 -0.07 -1.64 -3.40
N ARG A 152 -0.40 -1.65 -2.11
CA ARG A 152 -1.40 -2.57 -1.54
C ARG A 152 -2.78 -2.37 -2.18
N GLY A 153 -3.24 -1.12 -2.28
CA GLY A 153 -4.53 -0.78 -2.88
C GLY A 153 -4.63 -1.15 -4.36
N ALA A 154 -3.60 -0.81 -5.13
CA ALA A 154 -3.50 -1.09 -6.56
C ALA A 154 -3.42 -2.60 -6.84
N LEU A 155 -2.72 -3.38 -6.01
CA LEU A 155 -2.68 -4.84 -6.16
C LEU A 155 -4.08 -5.46 -6.04
N PHE A 156 -4.85 -5.05 -5.04
CA PHE A 156 -6.24 -5.49 -4.91
C PHE A 156 -7.12 -5.00 -6.06
N TYR A 157 -6.92 -3.76 -6.53
CA TYR A 157 -7.63 -3.26 -7.70
C TYR A 157 -7.35 -4.13 -8.92
N MET A 158 -6.08 -4.43 -9.23
CA MET A 158 -5.71 -5.24 -10.40
C MET A 158 -6.27 -6.66 -10.32
N TYR A 159 -6.25 -7.27 -9.13
CA TYR A 159 -6.85 -8.58 -8.91
C TYR A 159 -8.37 -8.56 -9.16
N CYS A 160 -9.08 -7.63 -8.53
CA CYS A 160 -10.52 -7.47 -8.72
C CYS A 160 -10.86 -7.15 -10.18
N HIS A 161 -10.12 -6.24 -10.82
CA HIS A 161 -10.31 -5.86 -12.22
C HIS A 161 -10.22 -7.09 -13.15
N THR A 162 -9.17 -7.90 -12.98
CA THR A 162 -8.97 -9.14 -13.74
C THR A 162 -10.17 -10.07 -13.60
N LEU A 163 -10.64 -10.30 -12.37
CA LEU A 163 -11.77 -11.19 -12.12
C LEU A 163 -13.11 -10.61 -12.57
N PHE A 164 -13.30 -9.29 -12.52
CA PHE A 164 -14.53 -8.69 -13.04
C PHE A 164 -14.65 -8.80 -14.57
N ASN A 165 -13.52 -8.92 -15.27
CA ASN A 165 -13.46 -9.21 -16.69
C ASN A 165 -13.53 -10.72 -17.02
N ASP A 166 -13.52 -11.60 -16.01
CA ASP A 166 -13.69 -13.05 -16.16
C ASP A 166 -14.88 -13.56 -15.33
N PRO A 167 -16.08 -13.66 -15.93
CA PRO A 167 -17.28 -14.10 -15.23
C PRO A 167 -17.19 -15.50 -14.62
N GLN A 168 -16.41 -16.42 -15.21
CA GLN A 168 -16.28 -17.78 -14.70
C GLN A 168 -15.50 -17.77 -13.40
N ARG A 169 -14.33 -17.12 -13.40
CA ARG A 169 -13.48 -17.01 -12.21
C ARG A 169 -14.13 -16.17 -11.10
N ARG A 170 -14.87 -15.11 -11.46
CA ARG A 170 -15.57 -14.27 -10.48
C ARG A 170 -16.56 -15.06 -9.62
N GLN A 171 -17.31 -15.98 -10.24
CA GLN A 171 -18.34 -16.76 -9.55
C GLN A 171 -17.76 -17.80 -8.57
N LEU A 172 -16.49 -18.20 -8.74
CA LEU A 172 -15.86 -19.20 -7.89
C LEU A 172 -15.56 -18.70 -6.48
N ASP A 173 -15.32 -17.40 -6.30
CA ASP A 173 -14.97 -16.85 -4.99
C ASP A 173 -15.34 -15.37 -4.80
N THR A 174 -16.64 -15.09 -4.85
CA THR A 174 -17.17 -13.75 -4.65
C THR A 174 -16.87 -13.20 -3.25
N THR A 175 -16.78 -14.05 -2.23
CA THR A 175 -16.45 -13.65 -0.85
C THR A 175 -15.03 -13.06 -0.76
N HIS A 176 -14.04 -13.74 -1.33
CA HIS A 176 -12.68 -13.24 -1.31
C HIS A 176 -12.54 -11.96 -2.13
N ILE A 177 -13.15 -11.89 -3.31
CA ILE A 177 -13.15 -10.67 -4.15
C ILE A 177 -13.74 -9.48 -3.39
N ARG A 178 -14.84 -9.70 -2.65
CA ARG A 178 -15.47 -8.67 -1.81
C ARG A 178 -14.51 -8.15 -0.73
N GLN A 179 -13.82 -9.04 -0.03
CA GLN A 179 -12.81 -8.67 0.97
C GLN A 179 -11.63 -7.91 0.35
N CYS A 180 -11.14 -8.35 -0.80
CA CYS A 180 -10.09 -7.65 -1.56
C CYS A 180 -10.53 -6.24 -1.96
N ALA A 181 -11.75 -6.07 -2.46
CA ALA A 181 -12.27 -4.77 -2.83
C ALA A 181 -12.37 -3.82 -1.63
N GLU A 182 -12.88 -4.29 -0.49
CA GLU A 182 -12.95 -3.50 0.74
C GLU A 182 -11.55 -3.10 1.25
N SER A 183 -10.62 -4.06 1.34
CA SER A 183 -9.24 -3.78 1.76
C SER A 183 -8.53 -2.83 0.80
N GLY A 184 -8.73 -2.99 -0.51
CA GLY A 184 -8.18 -2.11 -1.53
C GLY A 184 -8.64 -0.66 -1.34
N VAL A 185 -9.93 -0.44 -1.08
CA VAL A 185 -10.47 0.91 -0.79
C VAL A 185 -9.82 1.47 0.47
N LYS A 186 -9.72 0.71 1.56
CA LYS A 186 -9.10 1.18 2.81
C LYS A 186 -7.65 1.63 2.58
N TYR A 187 -6.86 0.89 1.82
CA TYR A 187 -5.49 1.25 1.52
C TYR A 187 -5.39 2.48 0.61
N LEU A 188 -6.21 2.58 -0.43
CA LEU A 188 -6.22 3.76 -1.30
C LEU A 188 -6.70 5.02 -0.57
N GLU A 189 -7.68 4.91 0.33
CA GLU A 189 -8.09 6.02 1.18
C GLU A 189 -6.99 6.41 2.18
N ALA A 190 -6.27 5.44 2.74
CA ALA A 190 -5.09 5.73 3.58
C ALA A 190 -4.01 6.48 2.80
N MET A 191 -3.75 6.09 1.54
CA MET A 191 -2.83 6.78 0.63
C MET A 191 -3.23 8.24 0.43
N LEU A 192 -4.51 8.50 0.13
CA LEU A 192 -5.05 9.85 -0.04
C LEU A 192 -4.98 10.72 1.23
N CYS A 193 -4.80 10.11 2.40
CA CYS A 193 -4.72 10.80 3.69
C CYS A 193 -3.29 11.01 4.21
N VAL A 194 -2.24 10.54 3.51
CA VAL A 194 -0.86 10.65 4.01
C VAL A 194 -0.40 12.11 4.07
N ARG A 195 -0.75 12.91 3.07
CA ARG A 195 -0.45 14.35 3.03
C ARG A 195 -1.67 15.16 3.44
N SER A 196 -1.44 16.18 4.27
CA SER A 196 -2.48 17.16 4.60
C SER A 196 -2.70 18.12 3.43
N PRO A 197 -3.95 18.43 3.06
CA PRO A 197 -4.24 19.50 2.10
C PRO A 197 -3.65 20.83 2.56
N LEU A 198 -3.22 21.67 1.61
CA LEU A 198 -2.66 22.97 1.94
C LEU A 198 -3.75 23.90 2.51
N MET A 199 -3.60 24.31 3.78
CA MET A 199 -4.39 25.36 4.40
C MET A 199 -3.68 26.70 4.18
N MET A 200 -4.30 27.64 3.47
CA MET A 200 -3.62 28.86 3.03
C MET A 200 -4.32 30.12 3.54
N ASP A 201 -3.79 30.69 4.62
CA ASP A 201 -3.92 32.12 4.96
C ASP A 201 -2.71 32.94 4.44
N ALA A 202 -1.79 32.34 3.65
CA ALA A 202 -0.41 32.86 3.54
C ALA A 202 0.23 32.96 2.13
N MET A 203 -0.51 32.96 1.01
CA MET A 203 0.08 33.39 -0.28
C MET A 203 -0.92 34.14 -1.15
N THR A 204 -0.86 35.47 -1.05
CA THR A 204 -1.55 36.44 -1.90
C THR A 204 -0.63 36.93 -3.02
N ASP A 205 -0.12 36.04 -3.88
CA ASP A 205 0.33 36.47 -5.22
C ASP A 205 0.70 35.25 -6.09
N VAL A 206 -0.26 34.67 -6.82
CA VAL A 206 0.10 33.63 -7.79
C VAL A 206 -0.81 33.65 -9.02
N SER A 207 -0.19 33.73 -10.21
CA SER A 207 -0.84 33.81 -11.53
C SER A 207 -1.80 32.64 -11.83
N ALA A 208 -2.72 32.78 -12.78
CA ALA A 208 -3.74 31.78 -13.15
C ALA A 208 -3.26 30.31 -13.35
N LYS A 209 -2.02 30.05 -13.83
CA LYS A 209 -1.48 28.66 -13.89
C LYS A 209 -1.29 28.01 -12.52
N ASN A 210 -1.14 28.84 -11.50
CA ASN A 210 -1.06 28.40 -10.11
C ASN A 210 -2.45 28.24 -9.52
N GLU A 211 -3.52 28.76 -10.12
CA GLU A 211 -4.87 28.59 -9.57
C GLU A 211 -5.31 27.12 -9.63
N ASP A 212 -5.19 26.46 -10.78
CA ASP A 212 -5.45 25.01 -10.93
C ASP A 212 -4.58 24.18 -9.99
N MET A 213 -3.26 24.45 -9.96
CA MET A 213 -2.32 23.72 -9.08
C MET A 213 -2.68 23.92 -7.61
N MET A 214 -2.97 25.15 -7.19
CA MET A 214 -3.36 25.46 -5.82
C MET A 214 -4.70 24.81 -5.47
N GLN A 215 -5.65 24.76 -6.41
CA GLN A 215 -6.90 24.05 -6.23
C GLN A 215 -6.67 22.55 -6.02
N LEU A 216 -5.80 21.92 -6.81
CA LEU A 216 -5.43 20.51 -6.62
C LEU A 216 -4.81 20.26 -5.24
N LEU A 217 -3.89 21.11 -4.80
CA LEU A 217 -3.25 20.98 -3.49
C LEU A 217 -4.23 21.21 -2.32
N LYS A 218 -5.25 22.07 -2.49
CA LYS A 218 -6.36 22.24 -1.54
C LYS A 218 -7.28 21.02 -1.49
N GLU A 219 -7.46 20.35 -2.63
CA GLU A 219 -8.20 19.08 -2.72
C GLU A 219 -7.37 17.87 -2.24
N GLY A 220 -6.09 18.07 -1.92
CA GLY A 220 -5.17 17.00 -1.52
C GLY A 220 -4.69 16.12 -2.68
N ILE A 221 -4.67 16.65 -3.91
CA ILE A 221 -4.19 15.97 -5.11
C ILE A 221 -2.79 16.47 -5.44
N PHE A 222 -1.80 15.58 -5.28
CA PHE A 222 -0.38 15.91 -5.49
C PHE A 222 0.22 15.26 -6.74
N SER A 223 -0.47 14.30 -7.35
CA SER A 223 -0.02 13.58 -8.54
C SER A 223 -1.17 12.86 -9.24
N ASP A 224 -0.93 12.42 -10.48
CA ASP A 224 -1.86 11.57 -11.24
C ASP A 224 -2.24 10.27 -10.48
N THR A 225 -1.33 9.76 -9.65
CA THR A 225 -1.59 8.61 -8.77
C THR A 225 -2.74 8.86 -7.80
N HIS A 226 -2.94 10.09 -7.32
CA HIS A 226 -4.07 10.43 -6.46
C HIS A 226 -5.40 10.38 -7.22
N LEU A 227 -5.41 10.80 -8.49
CA LEU A 227 -6.59 10.68 -9.35
C LEU A 227 -6.91 9.21 -9.65
N LEU A 228 -5.88 8.40 -9.93
CA LEU A 228 -6.05 6.96 -10.07
C LEU A 228 -6.58 6.33 -8.79
N ALA A 229 -6.09 6.73 -7.61
CA ALA A 229 -6.58 6.22 -6.33
C ALA A 229 -8.07 6.51 -6.11
N LEU A 230 -8.53 7.71 -6.47
CA LEU A 230 -9.97 8.04 -6.43
C LEU A 230 -10.79 7.15 -7.37
N MET A 231 -10.35 7.01 -8.62
CA MET A 231 -11.03 6.18 -9.62
C MET A 231 -11.07 4.70 -9.20
N TYR A 232 -9.92 4.13 -8.84
CA TYR A 232 -9.78 2.73 -8.42
C TYR A 232 -10.60 2.44 -7.18
N SER A 233 -10.62 3.35 -6.19
CA SER A 233 -11.47 3.18 -5.00
C SER A 233 -12.96 3.18 -5.36
N GLY A 234 -13.36 4.04 -6.30
CA GLY A 234 -14.73 4.08 -6.81
C GLY A 234 -15.15 2.80 -7.52
N GLU A 235 -14.29 2.25 -8.37
CA GLU A 235 -14.57 0.98 -9.05
C GLU A 235 -14.60 -0.22 -8.08
N LEU A 236 -13.67 -0.29 -7.12
CA LEU A 236 -13.69 -1.31 -6.08
C LEU A 236 -15.00 -1.25 -5.27
N CYS A 237 -15.47 -0.05 -4.93
CA CYS A 237 -16.76 0.15 -4.29
C CYS A 237 -17.92 -0.37 -5.15
N TYR A 238 -17.90 -0.10 -6.45
CA TYR A 238 -18.91 -0.58 -7.39
C TYR A 238 -18.93 -2.11 -7.49
N TRP A 239 -17.76 -2.72 -7.64
CA TRP A 239 -17.60 -4.17 -7.67
C TRP A 239 -18.04 -4.86 -6.39
N HIS A 240 -17.67 -4.31 -5.23
CA HIS A 240 -18.15 -4.79 -3.94
C HIS A 240 -19.68 -4.74 -3.87
N TRP A 241 -20.29 -3.59 -4.19
CA TRP A 241 -21.75 -3.44 -4.20
C TRP A 241 -22.44 -4.42 -5.14
N LYS A 242 -21.88 -4.62 -6.34
CA LYS A 242 -22.44 -5.52 -7.35
C LYS A 242 -22.48 -6.97 -6.87
N ILE A 243 -21.40 -7.45 -6.26
CA ILE A 243 -21.35 -8.78 -5.64
C ILE A 243 -22.41 -8.92 -4.54
N VAL A 244 -22.52 -7.92 -3.66
CA VAL A 244 -23.51 -7.94 -2.57
C VAL A 244 -24.93 -8.00 -3.15
N LYS A 245 -25.24 -7.16 -4.14
CA LYS A 245 -26.56 -7.14 -4.80
C LYS A 245 -26.90 -8.48 -5.46
N GLU A 246 -25.96 -9.07 -6.20
CA GLU A 246 -26.12 -10.37 -6.85
C GLU A 246 -26.38 -11.47 -5.81
N THR A 247 -25.59 -11.50 -4.72
CA THR A 247 -25.70 -12.52 -3.66
C THR A 247 -27.01 -12.41 -2.86
N THR A 248 -27.47 -11.18 -2.55
CA THR A 248 -28.74 -10.97 -1.83
C THR A 248 -29.95 -11.34 -2.70
N THR A 249 -29.87 -11.14 -4.01
CA THR A 249 -30.95 -11.51 -4.94
C THR A 249 -31.09 -13.03 -5.02
N ASP A 250 -29.97 -13.77 -5.05
CA ASP A 250 -29.98 -15.24 -5.13
C ASP A 250 -30.45 -15.92 -3.83
N GLN A 251 -30.24 -15.29 -2.67
CA GLN A 251 -30.71 -15.79 -1.37
C GLN A 251 -32.22 -15.63 -1.17
N SER A 252 -32.88 -14.74 -1.91
CA SER A 252 -34.35 -14.58 -1.86
C SER A 252 -35.14 -15.77 -2.45
N VAL A 253 -34.45 -16.76 -3.02
CA VAL A 253 -35.04 -17.99 -3.59
C VAL A 253 -34.75 -19.24 -2.72
N LYS A 254 -34.00 -19.12 -1.63
CA LYS A 254 -33.71 -20.25 -0.71
C LYS A 254 -33.88 -19.83 0.74
N GLU A 255 -35.08 -20.03 1.26
CA GLU A 255 -35.32 -19.97 2.70
C GLU A 255 -34.71 -21.17 3.45
N SER A 256 -34.41 -20.90 4.73
CA SER A 256 -33.98 -21.78 5.82
C SER A 256 -32.52 -22.25 5.85
N SER A 257 -31.66 -21.53 6.60
CA SER A 257 -31.12 -22.02 7.88
C SER A 257 -30.19 -20.98 8.51
N ASP A 258 -30.16 -20.97 9.84
CA ASP A 258 -29.49 -20.04 10.75
C ASP A 258 -27.97 -19.87 10.57
N ALA A 259 -27.48 -18.77 11.16
CA ALA A 259 -26.10 -18.37 11.48
C ALA A 259 -25.30 -17.64 10.39
N ASP A 260 -25.14 -16.31 10.54
CA ASP A 260 -23.93 -15.75 11.19
C ASP A 260 -24.07 -14.21 11.28
N GLU A 261 -24.64 -13.72 12.38
CA GLU A 261 -24.55 -12.31 12.78
C GLU A 261 -23.14 -12.04 13.31
N ASN A 262 -22.18 -11.83 12.41
CA ASN A 262 -20.92 -11.20 12.79
C ASN A 262 -20.25 -10.47 11.60
N CYS A 263 -20.81 -9.33 11.19
CA CYS A 263 -20.14 -8.37 10.31
C CYS A 263 -19.94 -7.05 11.05
N SER A 264 -18.73 -6.89 11.59
CA SER A 264 -18.15 -5.63 12.07
C SER A 264 -18.41 -4.47 11.10
N GLY A 265 -18.91 -3.33 11.60
CA GLY A 265 -18.93 -2.01 10.96
C GLY A 265 -19.15 -1.99 9.44
N ASN A 266 -20.40 -2.07 9.00
CA ASN A 266 -20.81 -2.27 7.60
C ASN A 266 -20.08 -1.34 6.59
N PHE A 267 -19.18 -1.87 5.77
CA PHE A 267 -18.52 -1.13 4.68
C PHE A 267 -19.57 -0.66 3.66
N ASN A 268 -19.89 0.64 3.66
CA ASN A 268 -20.90 1.21 2.78
C ASN A 268 -20.32 1.57 1.41
N SER A 269 -20.31 0.59 0.50
CA SER A 269 -19.71 0.73 -0.83
C SER A 269 -20.42 1.77 -1.69
N VAL A 270 -21.74 1.93 -1.56
CA VAL A 270 -22.48 2.92 -2.36
C VAL A 270 -22.07 4.34 -1.96
N SER A 271 -22.13 4.65 -0.66
CA SER A 271 -21.76 5.98 -0.17
C SER A 271 -20.28 6.30 -0.41
N ASN A 272 -19.38 5.34 -0.18
CA ASN A 272 -17.96 5.50 -0.45
C ASN A 272 -17.67 5.69 -1.94
N GLY A 273 -18.24 4.83 -2.79
CA GLY A 273 -18.08 4.89 -4.24
C GLY A 273 -18.58 6.22 -4.81
N ARG A 274 -19.78 6.67 -4.40
CA ARG A 274 -20.31 7.98 -4.81
C ARG A 274 -19.39 9.12 -4.42
N ARG A 275 -18.96 9.17 -3.15
CA ARG A 275 -18.06 10.23 -2.65
C ARG A 275 -16.75 10.30 -3.44
N LEU A 276 -16.11 9.15 -3.68
CA LEU A 276 -14.81 9.07 -4.33
C LEU A 276 -14.90 9.40 -5.83
N LEU A 277 -15.89 8.85 -6.53
CA LEU A 277 -16.09 9.12 -7.97
C LEU A 277 -16.56 10.54 -8.24
N GLN A 278 -17.43 11.10 -7.39
CA GLN A 278 -17.84 12.50 -7.54
C GLN A 278 -16.65 13.43 -7.34
N LYS A 279 -15.79 13.17 -6.34
CA LYS A 279 -14.56 13.94 -6.14
C LYS A 279 -13.64 13.83 -7.36
N PHE A 280 -13.43 12.63 -7.90
CA PHE A 280 -12.67 12.41 -9.13
C PHE A 280 -13.23 13.24 -10.30
N MET A 281 -14.54 13.16 -10.56
CA MET A 281 -15.19 13.88 -11.65
C MET A 281 -15.04 15.39 -11.53
N ASN A 282 -15.33 15.95 -10.34
CA ASN A 282 -15.21 17.38 -10.10
C ASN A 282 -13.78 17.86 -10.43
N ILE A 283 -12.77 17.15 -9.91
CA ILE A 283 -11.37 17.53 -10.13
C ILE A 283 -10.97 17.42 -11.60
N VAL A 284 -11.39 16.35 -12.29
CA VAL A 284 -11.06 16.16 -13.71
C VAL A 284 -11.74 17.22 -14.58
N GLN A 285 -13.01 17.52 -14.32
CA GLN A 285 -13.78 18.50 -15.10
C GLN A 285 -13.31 19.94 -14.86
N ASP A 286 -12.91 20.27 -13.63
CA ASP A 286 -12.49 21.61 -13.25
C ASP A 286 -11.02 21.88 -13.61
N CYS A 287 -10.12 20.95 -13.29
CA CYS A 287 -8.66 21.18 -13.37
C CYS A 287 -7.99 20.48 -14.57
N PHE A 288 -8.59 19.43 -15.13
CA PHE A 288 -7.97 18.59 -16.17
C PHE A 288 -8.76 18.50 -17.48
N LYS A 289 -9.71 19.42 -17.71
CA LYS A 289 -10.52 19.43 -18.94
C LYS A 289 -9.64 19.43 -20.19
N GLY A 290 -9.79 18.39 -21.01
CA GLY A 290 -9.02 18.21 -22.25
C GLY A 290 -7.58 17.73 -22.08
N ARG A 291 -7.17 17.26 -20.89
CA ARG A 291 -5.81 16.76 -20.60
C ARG A 291 -5.70 15.23 -20.60
N GLY A 292 -6.55 14.55 -21.37
CA GLY A 292 -6.48 13.09 -21.57
C GLY A 292 -7.13 12.23 -20.48
N TRP A 293 -7.69 12.84 -19.43
CA TRP A 293 -8.50 12.14 -18.43
C TRP A 293 -9.94 11.96 -18.90
N ASP A 294 -10.49 10.76 -18.68
CA ASP A 294 -11.85 10.38 -19.06
C ASP A 294 -12.74 10.14 -17.83
N CYS A 295 -13.92 10.75 -17.82
CA CYS A 295 -14.93 10.57 -16.78
C CYS A 295 -16.00 9.54 -17.14
N SER A 296 -16.03 9.02 -18.38
CA SER A 296 -17.11 8.16 -18.89
C SER A 296 -17.36 6.96 -17.98
N ARG A 297 -16.31 6.31 -17.48
CA ARG A 297 -16.44 5.16 -16.58
C ARG A 297 -17.00 5.54 -15.21
N ALA A 298 -16.55 6.65 -14.64
CA ALA A 298 -17.06 7.15 -13.36
C ALA A 298 -18.54 7.54 -13.46
N GLU A 299 -18.94 8.19 -14.56
CA GLU A 299 -20.33 8.56 -14.87
C GLU A 299 -21.24 7.33 -14.95
N GLN A 300 -20.81 6.29 -15.68
CA GLN A 300 -21.55 5.03 -15.80
C GLN A 300 -21.79 4.40 -14.42
N ILE A 301 -20.74 4.31 -13.59
CA ILE A 301 -20.86 3.70 -12.26
C ILE A 301 -21.80 4.51 -11.37
N LEU A 302 -21.69 5.84 -11.37
CA LEU A 302 -22.54 6.71 -10.56
C LEU A 302 -24.03 6.62 -10.95
N ALA A 303 -24.32 6.40 -12.23
CA ALA A 303 -25.67 6.19 -12.74
C ALA A 303 -26.25 4.81 -12.36
N GLU A 304 -25.39 3.80 -12.13
CA GLU A 304 -25.82 2.47 -11.70
C GLU A 304 -26.05 2.34 -10.19
N PHE A 305 -25.36 3.13 -9.37
CA PHE A 305 -25.58 3.12 -7.93
C PHE A 305 -27.04 3.51 -7.60
N PRO A 306 -27.63 2.92 -6.54
CA PRO A 306 -28.97 3.30 -6.10
C PRO A 306 -28.99 4.76 -5.60
N GLU A 307 -30.06 5.49 -5.90
CA GLU A 307 -30.30 6.82 -5.32
C GLU A 307 -30.41 6.69 -3.79
N CYS A 308 -29.86 7.66 -3.07
CA CYS A 308 -29.92 7.72 -1.61
C CYS A 308 -31.23 8.33 -1.13
#